data_AF-A0A1F3K757-F1
#
_entry.id   AF-A0A1F3K757-F1
#
_cell.length_a   1.000
_cell.length_b   1.000
_cell.length_c   1.000
_cell.angle_alpha   90.00
_cell.angle_beta   90.00
_cell.angle_gamma   90.00
#
_symmetry.space_group_name_H-M   'P 1'
#
loop_
_entity.id
_entity.type
_entity.pdbx_description
1 polymer ?
#
loop_
_entity_poly.entity_id
_entity_poly.type
_entity_poly.pdbx_seq_one_letter_code
_entity_poly.pdbx_strand_id
1 'polypeptide(L)'
;MNRKNLTIKKLLTISAIITTLVLLVMGILTNYLVQDSFSQYRLIAIIQEVQNRELLVRKAEKDFLAYEVGNLDFHRTTSSKLLDEITANLLVIQQRLDEMADHNTINSLQLNDQLEETKQEFEQYQLLLEKMVSLLLVKGFKDFGIEGKMRDQIHGVETELIKLDKPQLSVLMLTLRRHEKDYLLRKDLGYREKFGAEYLKFIQLLEKGNDNEQALIPHVKQYNELFLQLIQTDIQLGLAQDNGLRFQMGKTIETIESNLASITKSVEKASKKNINRIVWNLFILIAFSSLVIIYLFVRISRHIVRSISDIRAHVARLGHGELPDEIPIYNNDEIAHMKGSINELTKNLKNTRDFAEAVGNGNFEKSVDVFGNEGDLGKALVEMRQKLLQVSGDRERQMKESEHRLWANEGFSQLHAILGSNQQNNEDYYYRIISKLVLYLKTNQGTIMVLEERNGEKLLVQKGVYAYDRNRISEKELKIGEGLIGAVAFEKQTLYMTQLPANYINITSGLGDASPTNLVIVPCMVEDELLGIIELASFTIFEPFHIEFLERVAVDVASNIKKKQIEETTRDLLYKTQIQAKELAEKEEEMRQNFEELQATQEVLENRENELNREIEFLKQENHKLKTQINVVALQ
;
A
#
# COMPACT_ATOMS: atom_id res chain seq x y z
N MET A 1 -8.11 -18.80 21.06
CA MET A 1 -9.20 -18.00 20.48
C MET A 1 -8.64 -17.24 19.28
N ASN A 2 -8.96 -17.71 18.08
CA ASN A 2 -8.42 -17.28 16.78
C ASN A 2 -8.43 -15.75 16.64
N ARG A 3 -7.24 -15.13 16.49
CA ARG A 3 -7.11 -13.74 16.00
C ARG A 3 -7.61 -13.72 14.55
N LYS A 4 -8.92 -13.63 14.36
CA LYS A 4 -9.53 -13.39 13.06
C LYS A 4 -9.00 -12.04 12.56
N ASN A 5 -8.33 -12.09 11.41
CA ASN A 5 -8.20 -11.05 10.38
C ASN A 5 -9.11 -9.83 10.59
N LEU A 6 -8.67 -8.87 11.38
CA LEU A 6 -9.33 -7.58 11.51
C LEU A 6 -8.58 -6.59 10.62
N THR A 7 -9.28 -6.06 9.63
CA THR A 7 -8.76 -4.98 8.79
C THR A 7 -8.42 -3.76 9.64
N ILE A 8 -7.55 -2.86 9.17
CA ILE A 8 -7.21 -1.63 9.90
C ILE A 8 -8.47 -0.83 10.18
N LYS A 9 -9.38 -0.75 9.20
CA LYS A 9 -10.69 -0.14 9.38
C LYS A 9 -11.48 -0.78 10.53
N LYS A 10 -11.51 -2.12 10.61
CA LYS A 10 -12.19 -2.82 11.71
C LYS A 10 -11.53 -2.56 13.08
N LEU A 11 -10.20 -2.57 13.15
CA LEU A 11 -9.45 -2.21 14.36
C LEU A 11 -9.77 -0.80 14.85
N LEU A 12 -9.80 0.18 13.94
CA LEU A 12 -10.19 1.55 14.24
C LEU A 12 -11.64 1.64 14.71
N THR A 13 -12.58 0.98 14.02
CA THR A 13 -14.00 0.96 14.45
C THR A 13 -14.20 0.27 15.79
N ILE A 14 -13.48 -0.83 16.07
CA ILE A 14 -13.55 -1.53 17.36
C ILE A 14 -12.99 -0.62 18.45
N SER A 15 -11.87 0.06 18.20
CA SER A 15 -11.33 1.02 19.17
C SER A 15 -12.31 2.15 19.44
N ALA A 16 -12.96 2.70 18.41
CA ALA A 16 -14.00 3.73 18.55
C ALA A 16 -15.20 3.23 19.37
N ILE A 17 -15.69 2.01 19.08
CA ILE A 17 -16.79 1.40 19.84
C ILE A 17 -16.39 1.19 21.30
N ILE A 18 -15.19 0.69 21.57
CA ILE A 18 -14.67 0.52 22.93
C ILE A 18 -14.59 1.88 23.64
N THR A 19 -14.06 2.91 22.99
CA THR A 19 -13.98 4.24 23.60
C THR A 19 -15.37 4.81 23.90
N THR A 20 -16.34 4.66 22.99
CA THR A 20 -17.71 5.10 23.21
C THR A 20 -18.39 4.32 24.33
N LEU A 21 -18.17 3.00 24.40
CA LEU A 21 -18.71 2.16 25.47
C LEU A 21 -18.12 2.55 26.82
N VAL A 22 -16.81 2.80 26.89
CA VAL A 22 -16.15 3.26 28.13
C VAL A 22 -16.72 4.61 28.58
N LEU A 23 -16.94 5.55 27.67
CA LEU A 23 -17.55 6.84 27.98
C LEU A 23 -19.02 6.70 28.41
N LEU A 24 -19.77 5.78 27.83
CA LEU A 24 -21.17 5.53 28.18
C LEU A 24 -21.29 4.87 29.55
N VAL A 25 -20.48 3.84 29.82
CA VAL A 25 -20.40 3.20 31.15
C VAL A 25 -19.97 4.22 32.20
N MET A 26 -18.97 5.06 31.88
CA MET A 26 -18.57 6.18 32.72
C MET A 26 -19.77 7.09 33.03
N GLY A 27 -20.52 7.52 32.02
CA GLY A 27 -21.69 8.39 32.19
C GLY A 27 -22.83 7.78 33.02
N ILE A 28 -23.09 6.47 32.87
CA ILE A 28 -24.08 5.77 33.70
C ILE A 28 -23.61 5.72 35.15
N LEU A 29 -22.33 5.38 35.37
CA LEU A 29 -21.77 5.30 36.71
C LEU A 29 -21.74 6.68 37.39
N THR A 30 -21.37 7.74 36.66
CA THR A 30 -21.38 9.10 37.18
C THR A 30 -22.79 9.53 37.57
N ASN A 31 -23.78 9.25 36.72
CA ASN A 31 -25.18 9.56 37.00
C ASN A 31 -25.69 8.85 38.25
N TYR A 32 -25.38 7.56 38.41
CA TYR A 32 -25.73 6.79 39.61
C TYR A 32 -25.10 7.38 40.87
N LEU A 33 -23.81 7.70 40.84
CA LEU A 33 -23.10 8.31 41.99
C LEU A 33 -23.64 9.70 42.35
N VAL A 34 -24.01 10.50 41.35
CA VAL A 34 -24.61 11.83 41.57
C VAL A 34 -26.01 11.71 42.17
N GLN A 35 -26.82 10.76 41.71
CA GLN A 35 -28.18 10.55 42.23
C GLN A 35 -28.18 10.09 43.70
N ASP A 36 -27.21 9.24 44.09
CA ASP A 36 -26.99 8.88 45.50
C ASP A 36 -26.67 10.14 46.35
N SER A 37 -25.80 11.03 45.86
CA SER A 37 -25.49 12.29 46.54
C SER A 37 -26.70 13.22 46.69
N PHE A 38 -27.61 13.27 45.71
CA PHE A 38 -28.84 14.07 45.80
C PHE A 38 -29.76 13.58 46.93
N SER A 39 -29.83 12.26 47.19
CA SER A 39 -30.63 11.73 48.30
C SER A 39 -30.16 12.27 49.66
N GLN A 40 -28.84 12.36 49.87
CA GLN A 40 -28.26 12.88 51.11
C GLN A 40 -28.51 14.38 51.31
N TYR A 41 -28.50 15.17 50.22
CA TYR A 41 -28.88 16.57 50.28
C TYR A 41 -30.36 16.77 50.64
N ARG A 42 -31.25 15.91 50.13
CA ARG A 42 -32.66 15.92 50.50
C ARG A 42 -32.84 15.65 51.99
N LEU A 43 -32.11 14.69 52.56
CA LEU A 43 -32.14 14.44 54.00
C LEU A 43 -31.70 15.66 54.83
N ILE A 44 -30.62 16.34 54.44
CA ILE A 44 -30.17 17.57 55.11
C ILE A 44 -31.25 18.66 55.04
N ALA A 45 -31.91 18.81 53.88
CA ALA A 45 -33.01 19.77 53.73
C ALA A 45 -34.20 19.44 54.64
N ILE A 46 -34.54 18.16 54.80
CA ILE A 46 -35.59 17.72 55.74
C ILE A 46 -35.20 18.07 57.18
N ILE A 47 -33.97 17.77 57.61
CA ILE A 47 -33.50 18.11 58.96
C ILE A 47 -33.58 19.61 59.21
N GLN A 48 -33.19 20.42 58.21
CA GLN A 48 -33.23 21.87 58.32
C GLN A 48 -34.67 22.42 58.32
N GLU A 49 -35.60 21.77 57.63
CA GLU A 49 -37.03 22.08 57.74
C GLU A 49 -37.54 21.82 59.17
N VAL A 50 -37.17 20.68 59.78
CA VAL A 50 -37.52 20.37 61.17
C VAL A 50 -36.99 21.42 62.14
N GLN A 51 -35.71 21.79 62.03
CA GLN A 51 -35.10 22.84 62.86
C GLN A 51 -35.81 24.20 62.70
N ASN A 52 -36.15 24.59 61.47
CA ASN A 52 -36.87 25.84 61.24
C ASN A 52 -38.29 25.82 61.83
N ARG A 53 -38.98 24.68 61.77
CA ARG A 53 -40.32 24.52 62.35
C ARG A 53 -40.29 24.50 63.88
N GLU A 54 -39.27 23.92 64.49
CA GLU A 54 -39.04 24.01 65.94
C GLU A 54 -38.93 25.48 66.37
N LEU A 55 -38.15 26.29 65.65
CA LEU A 55 -38.04 27.72 65.92
C LEU A 55 -39.37 28.47 65.79
N LEU A 56 -40.21 28.09 64.82
CA LEU A 56 -41.56 28.65 64.66
C LEU A 56 -42.48 28.26 65.83
N VAL A 57 -42.44 27.00 66.27
CA VAL A 57 -43.17 26.52 67.45
C VAL A 57 -42.76 27.33 68.68
N ARG A 58 -41.45 27.50 68.91
CA ARG A 58 -40.93 28.26 70.06
C ARG A 58 -41.30 29.73 70.01
N LYS A 59 -41.32 30.32 68.81
CA LYS A 59 -41.79 31.70 68.61
C LYS A 59 -43.27 31.81 68.97
N ALA A 60 -44.11 30.94 68.42
CA ALA A 60 -45.55 30.93 68.69
C ALA A 60 -45.87 30.65 70.16
N GLU A 61 -45.09 29.80 70.85
CA GLU A 61 -45.19 29.56 72.30
C GLU A 61 -44.93 30.84 73.09
N LYS A 62 -43.85 31.55 72.78
CA LYS A 62 -43.52 32.83 73.45
C LYS A 62 -44.58 33.88 73.20
N ASP A 63 -45.07 33.99 71.96
CA ASP A 63 -46.15 34.92 71.60
C ASP A 63 -47.45 34.54 72.33
N PHE A 64 -47.78 33.25 72.45
CA PHE A 64 -48.95 32.77 73.19
C PHE A 64 -48.86 33.19 74.66
N LEU A 65 -47.70 32.96 75.30
CA LEU A 65 -47.48 33.34 76.69
C LEU A 65 -47.50 34.85 76.93
N ALA A 66 -47.11 35.65 75.94
CA ALA A 66 -47.09 37.10 76.03
C ALA A 66 -48.48 37.73 75.84
N TYR A 67 -49.29 37.19 74.92
CA TYR A 67 -50.51 37.85 74.46
C TYR A 67 -51.81 37.16 74.90
N GLU A 68 -51.89 35.83 74.84
CA GLU A 68 -53.15 35.11 75.05
C GLU A 68 -53.46 34.88 76.53
N VAL A 69 -52.43 34.85 77.39
CA VAL A 69 -52.60 34.70 78.84
C VAL A 69 -53.46 35.82 79.44
N GLY A 70 -53.35 37.05 78.91
CA GLY A 70 -54.13 38.21 79.32
C GLY A 70 -55.36 38.49 78.43
N ASN A 71 -55.70 37.59 77.51
CA ASN A 71 -56.80 37.78 76.57
C ASN A 71 -58.10 37.17 77.09
N LEU A 72 -59.13 38.00 77.29
CA LEU A 72 -60.44 37.56 77.77
C LEU A 72 -61.13 36.56 76.83
N ASP A 73 -60.95 36.70 75.52
CA ASP A 73 -61.61 35.83 74.54
C ASP A 73 -61.04 34.41 74.59
N PHE A 74 -59.74 34.28 74.87
CA PHE A 74 -59.09 32.99 75.06
C PHE A 74 -59.66 32.24 76.27
N HIS A 75 -59.80 32.90 77.43
CA HIS A 75 -60.39 32.29 78.63
C HIS A 75 -61.88 31.93 78.47
N ARG A 76 -62.59 32.60 77.54
CA ARG A 76 -63.98 32.30 77.22
C ARG A 76 -64.15 31.14 76.24
N THR A 77 -63.34 31.11 75.18
CA THR A 77 -63.54 30.19 74.03
C THR A 77 -62.55 29.04 74.01
N THR A 78 -61.45 29.12 74.76
CA THR A 78 -60.29 28.23 74.72
C THR A 78 -59.60 28.10 73.35
N SER A 79 -59.99 28.94 72.39
CA SER A 79 -59.42 28.95 71.05
C SER A 79 -58.27 29.96 70.97
N SER A 80 -57.14 29.54 70.39
CA SER A 80 -56.04 30.44 70.05
C SER A 80 -55.39 30.02 68.74
N LYS A 81 -55.24 31.00 67.83
CA LYS A 81 -54.53 30.79 66.55
C LYS A 81 -53.07 30.38 66.75
N LEU A 82 -52.45 30.83 67.84
CA LEU A 82 -51.06 30.50 68.15
C LEU A 82 -50.93 29.04 68.59
N LEU A 83 -51.90 28.51 69.34
CA LEU A 83 -51.95 27.08 69.68
C LEU A 83 -52.22 26.22 68.44
N ASP A 84 -53.08 26.69 67.52
CA ASP A 84 -53.30 26.03 66.23
C ASP A 84 -52.01 26.00 65.38
N GLU A 85 -51.27 27.12 65.35
CA GLU A 85 -49.98 27.22 64.64
C GLU A 85 -48.92 26.30 65.24
N ILE A 86 -48.84 26.20 66.57
CA ILE A 86 -47.93 25.25 67.25
C ILE A 86 -48.29 23.83 66.86
N THR A 87 -49.57 23.46 66.98
CA THR A 87 -50.06 22.11 66.69
C THR A 87 -49.79 21.72 65.23
N ALA A 88 -50.05 22.64 64.29
CA ALA A 88 -49.79 22.42 62.87
C ALA A 88 -48.28 22.22 62.58
N ASN A 89 -47.41 23.01 63.21
CA ASN A 89 -45.96 22.85 63.01
C ASN A 89 -45.42 21.57 63.66
N LEU A 90 -45.90 21.20 64.85
CA LEU A 90 -45.54 19.94 65.52
C LEU A 90 -45.95 18.73 64.68
N LEU A 91 -47.13 18.75 64.06
CA LEU A 91 -47.57 17.70 63.14
C LEU A 91 -46.64 17.53 61.94
N VAL A 92 -46.21 18.65 61.32
CA VAL A 92 -45.27 18.57 60.20
C VAL A 92 -43.89 18.12 60.66
N ILE A 93 -43.44 18.53 61.85
CA ILE A 93 -42.20 18.02 62.45
C ILE A 93 -42.27 16.50 62.59
N GLN A 94 -43.32 15.95 63.19
CA GLN A 94 -43.50 14.50 63.32
C GLN A 94 -43.46 13.80 61.95
N GLN A 95 -44.20 14.32 60.96
CA GLN A 95 -44.20 13.76 59.61
C GLN A 95 -42.79 13.76 58.97
N ARG A 96 -42.01 14.81 59.19
CA ARG A 96 -40.64 14.91 58.66
C ARG A 96 -39.65 14.01 59.40
N LEU A 97 -39.80 13.85 60.72
CA LEU A 97 -39.02 12.89 61.50
C LEU A 97 -39.31 11.45 61.04
N ASP A 98 -40.56 11.13 60.73
CA ASP A 98 -40.92 9.82 60.16
C ASP A 98 -40.30 9.62 58.76
N GLU A 99 -40.32 10.63 57.88
CA GLU A 99 -39.63 10.57 56.58
C GLU A 99 -38.11 10.38 56.73
N MET A 100 -37.50 10.90 57.79
CA MET A 100 -36.08 10.70 58.09
C MET A 100 -35.78 9.25 58.53
N ALA A 101 -36.66 8.63 59.31
CA ALA A 101 -36.45 7.28 59.85
C ALA A 101 -36.29 6.22 58.74
N ASP A 102 -37.03 6.39 57.65
CA ASP A 102 -36.96 5.50 56.48
C ASP A 102 -35.71 5.73 55.59
N HIS A 103 -34.93 6.78 55.85
CA HIS A 103 -33.80 7.14 54.99
C HIS A 103 -32.59 6.23 55.20
N ASN A 104 -32.07 5.62 54.13
CA ASN A 104 -30.90 4.71 54.15
C ASN A 104 -29.69 5.27 54.92
N THR A 105 -29.43 6.57 54.79
CA THR A 105 -28.33 7.24 55.51
C THR A 105 -28.48 7.18 57.04
N ILE A 106 -29.69 7.38 57.58
CA ILE A 106 -29.94 7.32 59.03
C ILE A 106 -29.63 5.91 59.56
N ASN A 107 -30.11 4.89 58.86
CA ASN A 107 -29.79 3.49 59.14
C ASN A 107 -28.28 3.20 59.07
N SER A 108 -27.60 3.68 58.03
CA SER A 108 -26.16 3.46 57.83
C SER A 108 -25.28 4.12 58.90
N LEU A 109 -25.77 5.21 59.49
CA LEU A 109 -25.08 5.97 60.54
C LEU A 109 -25.51 5.55 61.96
N GLN A 110 -26.42 4.58 62.08
CA GLN A 110 -26.99 4.13 63.36
C GLN A 110 -27.63 5.27 64.16
N LEU A 111 -28.33 6.19 63.46
CA LEU A 111 -28.98 7.36 64.08
C LEU A 111 -30.45 7.12 64.45
N ASN A 112 -30.98 5.90 64.25
CA ASN A 112 -32.39 5.58 64.51
C ASN A 112 -32.79 5.83 65.96
N ASP A 113 -31.97 5.38 66.92
CA ASP A 113 -32.27 5.53 68.34
C ASP A 113 -32.31 7.01 68.75
N GLN A 114 -31.36 7.80 68.25
CA GLN A 114 -31.31 9.24 68.52
C GLN A 114 -32.48 9.99 67.86
N LEU A 115 -32.92 9.55 66.68
CA LEU A 115 -34.08 10.10 65.99
C LEU A 115 -35.38 9.79 66.74
N GLU A 116 -35.50 8.56 67.25
CA GLU A 116 -36.64 8.13 68.06
C GLU A 116 -36.69 8.88 69.40
N GLU A 117 -35.54 9.07 70.06
CA GLU A 117 -35.44 9.92 71.26
C GLU A 117 -35.88 11.36 70.96
N THR A 118 -35.44 11.93 69.84
CA THR A 118 -35.85 13.28 69.40
C THR A 118 -37.37 13.36 69.17
N LYS A 119 -37.97 12.31 68.58
CA LYS A 119 -39.42 12.25 68.37
C LYS A 119 -40.19 12.23 69.69
N GLN A 120 -39.73 11.41 70.64
CA GLN A 120 -40.31 11.35 71.99
C GLN A 120 -40.18 12.67 72.74
N GLU A 121 -39.08 13.41 72.54
CA GLU A 121 -38.90 14.74 73.12
C GLU A 121 -39.91 15.76 72.58
N PHE A 122 -40.24 15.73 71.28
CA PHE A 122 -41.29 16.58 70.71
C PHE A 122 -42.69 16.23 71.26
N GLU A 123 -42.99 14.95 71.44
CA GLU A 123 -44.24 14.50 72.06
C GLU A 123 -44.31 14.96 73.53
N GLN A 124 -43.21 14.84 74.27
CA GLN A 124 -43.13 15.31 75.65
C GLN A 124 -43.26 16.83 75.75
N TYR A 125 -42.66 17.57 74.82
CA TYR A 125 -42.82 19.02 74.73
C TYR A 125 -44.29 19.41 74.51
N GLN A 126 -45.00 18.72 73.60
CA GLN A 126 -46.43 18.94 73.38
C GLN A 126 -47.25 18.69 74.65
N LEU A 127 -47.00 17.58 75.35
CA LEU A 127 -47.69 17.25 76.61
C LEU A 127 -47.44 18.31 77.70
N LEU A 128 -46.22 18.83 77.81
CA LEU A 128 -45.88 19.90 78.75
C LEU A 128 -46.60 21.21 78.38
N LEU A 129 -46.69 21.54 77.09
CA LEU A 129 -47.43 22.70 76.60
C LEU A 129 -48.93 22.58 76.91
N GLU A 130 -49.56 21.43 76.62
CA GLU A 130 -50.97 21.18 76.93
C GLU A 130 -51.24 21.32 78.44
N LYS A 131 -50.36 20.76 79.26
CA LYS A 131 -50.43 20.91 80.72
C LYS A 131 -50.28 22.38 81.14
N MET A 132 -49.37 23.14 80.52
CA MET A 132 -49.19 24.57 80.78
C MET A 132 -50.45 25.37 80.42
N VAL A 133 -51.02 25.12 79.25
CA VAL A 133 -52.28 25.75 78.80
C VAL A 133 -53.41 25.43 79.78
N SER A 134 -53.53 24.18 80.24
CA SER A 134 -54.56 23.80 81.23
C SER A 134 -54.42 24.55 82.56
N LEU A 135 -53.19 24.72 83.06
CA LEU A 135 -52.93 25.47 84.30
C LEU A 135 -53.18 26.96 84.13
N LEU A 136 -52.90 27.53 82.95
CA LEU A 136 -53.22 28.92 82.64
C LEU A 136 -54.73 29.18 82.62
N LEU A 137 -55.53 28.25 82.11
CA LEU A 137 -57.00 28.32 82.16
C LEU A 137 -57.54 28.15 83.59
N VAL A 138 -56.95 27.25 84.38
CA VAL A 138 -57.30 27.09 85.81
C VAL A 138 -57.00 28.35 86.60
N LYS A 139 -55.81 28.94 86.40
CA LYS A 139 -55.44 30.23 86.99
C LYS A 139 -56.44 31.31 86.57
N GLY A 140 -56.79 31.35 85.29
CA GLY A 140 -57.73 32.27 84.70
C GLY A 140 -57.22 33.71 84.65
N PHE A 141 -58.07 34.61 84.16
CA PHE A 141 -57.80 36.04 84.09
C PHE A 141 -59.08 36.82 84.31
N LYS A 142 -59.01 37.88 85.14
CA LYS A 142 -60.14 38.75 85.49
C LYS A 142 -61.33 38.01 86.11
N ASP A 143 -62.30 37.60 85.29
CA ASP A 143 -63.57 37.02 85.74
C ASP A 143 -63.58 35.48 85.59
N PHE A 144 -62.46 34.89 85.15
CA PHE A 144 -62.32 33.47 84.92
C PHE A 144 -61.32 32.82 85.89
N GLY A 145 -61.45 31.50 86.08
CA GLY A 145 -60.53 30.68 86.87
C GLY A 145 -60.43 31.07 88.35
N ILE A 146 -59.26 30.87 88.94
CA ILE A 146 -58.97 31.23 90.33
C ILE A 146 -59.07 32.75 90.52
N GLU A 147 -58.55 33.56 89.59
CA GLU A 147 -58.62 35.02 89.68
C GLU A 147 -60.06 35.54 89.75
N GLY A 148 -60.96 35.00 88.91
CA GLY A 148 -62.39 35.32 88.94
C GLY A 148 -63.08 34.92 90.23
N LYS A 149 -62.85 33.68 90.68
CA LYS A 149 -63.41 33.20 91.96
C LYS A 149 -62.93 34.03 93.14
N MET A 150 -61.65 34.44 93.15
CA MET A 150 -61.12 35.34 94.18
C MET A 150 -61.83 36.69 94.19
N ARG A 151 -62.01 37.27 92.99
CA ARG A 151 -62.72 38.53 92.80
C ARG A 151 -64.17 38.45 93.30
N ASP A 152 -64.87 37.35 93.04
CA ASP A 152 -66.24 37.14 93.51
C ASP A 152 -66.32 37.02 95.04
N GLN A 153 -65.42 36.23 95.66
CA GLN A 153 -65.38 36.08 97.11
C GLN A 153 -65.14 37.42 97.81
N ILE A 154 -64.17 38.21 97.32
CA ILE A 154 -63.82 39.48 97.97
C ILE A 154 -64.84 40.59 97.72
N HIS A 155 -65.53 40.61 96.57
CA HIS A 155 -66.67 41.51 96.35
C HIS A 155 -67.87 41.16 97.25
N GLY A 156 -68.09 39.87 97.51
CA GLY A 156 -69.09 39.43 98.50
C GLY A 156 -68.77 39.97 99.90
N VAL A 157 -67.52 39.83 100.34
CA VAL A 157 -67.04 40.38 101.62
C VAL A 157 -67.18 41.91 101.65
N GLU A 158 -66.77 42.60 100.58
CA GLU A 158 -66.86 44.06 100.47
C GLU A 158 -68.31 44.56 100.57
N THR A 159 -69.25 43.90 99.88
CA THR A 159 -70.67 44.26 99.88
C THR A 159 -71.30 44.14 101.27
N GLU A 160 -70.98 43.07 101.99
CA GLU A 160 -71.49 42.85 103.35
C GLU A 160 -70.80 43.77 104.37
N LEU A 161 -69.51 44.07 104.23
CA LEU A 161 -68.82 45.03 105.08
C LEU A 161 -69.37 46.46 104.97
N ILE A 162 -69.80 46.87 103.76
CA ILE A 162 -70.47 48.15 103.55
C ILE A 162 -71.79 48.24 104.35
N LYS A 163 -72.54 47.13 104.46
CA LYS A 163 -73.78 47.07 105.26
C LYS A 163 -73.52 47.10 106.76
N LEU A 164 -72.37 46.55 107.21
CA LEU A 164 -71.99 46.46 108.62
C LEU A 164 -71.40 47.77 109.18
N ASP A 165 -70.95 48.69 108.32
CA ASP A 165 -70.34 49.99 108.67
C ASP A 165 -69.19 49.88 109.69
N LYS A 166 -68.23 48.98 109.41
CA LYS A 166 -67.05 48.72 110.27
C LYS A 166 -65.75 49.12 109.56
N PRO A 167 -65.23 50.36 109.78
CA PRO A 167 -64.03 50.86 109.09
C PRO A 167 -62.79 49.97 109.26
N GLN A 168 -62.62 49.36 110.44
CA GLN A 168 -61.45 48.54 110.75
C GLN A 168 -61.40 47.25 109.89
N LEU A 169 -62.54 46.58 109.69
CA LEU A 169 -62.61 45.38 108.85
C LEU A 169 -62.43 45.72 107.37
N SER A 170 -62.95 46.87 106.92
CA SER A 170 -62.74 47.38 105.56
C SER A 170 -61.27 47.66 105.26
N VAL A 171 -60.51 48.23 106.21
CA VAL A 171 -59.06 48.47 106.05
C VAL A 171 -58.28 47.16 105.91
N LEU A 172 -58.59 46.14 106.70
CA LEU A 172 -57.93 44.82 106.59
C LEU A 172 -58.23 44.15 105.25
N MET A 173 -59.49 44.19 104.80
CA MET A 173 -59.90 43.69 103.48
C MET A 173 -59.14 44.39 102.35
N LEU A 174 -59.08 45.73 102.37
CA LEU A 174 -58.33 46.51 101.38
C LEU A 174 -56.82 46.21 101.40
N THR A 175 -56.26 45.93 102.58
CA THR A 175 -54.85 45.57 102.73
C THR A 175 -54.56 44.18 102.16
N LEU A 176 -55.46 43.20 102.35
CA LEU A 176 -55.39 41.91 101.67
C LEU A 176 -55.45 42.06 100.14
N ARG A 177 -56.41 42.83 99.62
CA ARG A 177 -56.48 43.09 98.17
C ARG A 177 -55.24 43.80 97.64
N ARG A 178 -54.62 44.66 98.44
CA ARG A 178 -53.35 45.31 98.07
C ARG A 178 -52.23 44.28 97.93
N HIS A 179 -52.07 43.39 98.90
CA HIS A 179 -51.06 42.32 98.82
C HIS A 179 -51.32 41.34 97.67
N GLU A 180 -52.58 41.00 97.40
CA GLU A 180 -52.98 40.23 96.21
C GLU A 180 -52.54 40.92 94.92
N LYS A 181 -52.93 42.19 94.74
CA LYS A 181 -52.63 42.96 93.53
C LYS A 181 -51.12 43.16 93.33
N ASP A 182 -50.40 43.44 94.41
CA ASP A 182 -48.95 43.57 94.36
C ASP A 182 -48.29 42.24 93.96
N TYR A 183 -48.78 41.11 94.46
CA TYR A 183 -48.34 39.78 94.02
C TYR A 183 -48.64 39.55 92.54
N LEU A 184 -49.85 39.83 92.07
CA LEU A 184 -50.24 39.63 90.67
C LEU A 184 -49.35 40.44 89.70
N LEU A 185 -48.97 41.65 90.10
CA LEU A 185 -48.13 42.54 89.29
C LEU A 185 -46.65 42.13 89.30
N ARG A 186 -46.11 41.77 90.47
CA ARG A 186 -44.66 41.60 90.68
C ARG A 186 -44.20 40.15 90.73
N LYS A 187 -45.12 39.23 91.00
CA LYS A 187 -44.89 37.80 91.18
C LYS A 187 -43.81 37.47 92.23
N ASP A 188 -43.74 38.28 93.28
CA ASP A 188 -42.82 38.10 94.40
C ASP A 188 -43.48 37.27 95.52
N LEU A 189 -42.86 36.14 95.86
CA LEU A 189 -43.36 35.22 96.88
C LEU A 189 -43.43 35.83 98.28
N GLY A 190 -42.71 36.93 98.57
CA GLY A 190 -42.80 37.65 99.84
C GLY A 190 -44.20 38.20 100.16
N TYR A 191 -45.05 38.40 99.14
CA TYR A 191 -46.45 38.79 99.35
C TYR A 191 -47.32 37.67 99.91
N ARG A 192 -46.91 36.40 99.78
CA ARG A 192 -47.59 35.26 100.42
C ARG A 192 -47.59 35.41 101.94
N GLU A 193 -46.44 35.74 102.51
CA GLU A 193 -46.28 35.90 103.96
C GLU A 193 -47.02 37.14 104.48
N LYS A 194 -46.90 38.26 103.76
CA LYS A 194 -47.61 39.51 104.10
C LYS A 194 -49.12 39.34 104.06
N PHE A 195 -49.64 38.68 103.02
CA PHE A 195 -51.07 38.38 102.89
C PHE A 195 -51.54 37.44 104.01
N GLY A 196 -50.80 36.36 104.30
CA GLY A 196 -51.15 35.41 105.36
C GLY A 196 -51.19 36.05 106.75
N ALA A 197 -50.24 36.93 107.07
CA ALA A 197 -50.22 37.66 108.33
C ALA A 197 -51.43 38.59 108.49
N GLU A 198 -51.83 39.27 107.42
CA GLU A 198 -52.99 40.16 107.43
C GLU A 198 -54.33 39.38 107.48
N TYR A 199 -54.38 38.22 106.82
CA TYR A 199 -55.52 37.31 106.85
C TYR A 199 -55.79 36.79 108.28
N LEU A 200 -54.74 36.41 109.01
CA LEU A 200 -54.88 35.95 110.40
C LEU A 200 -55.48 37.03 111.31
N LYS A 201 -55.04 38.29 111.16
CA LYS A 201 -55.63 39.43 111.90
C LYS A 201 -57.10 39.61 111.54
N PHE A 202 -57.45 39.47 110.26
CA PHE A 202 -58.82 39.64 109.79
C PHE A 202 -59.75 38.58 110.36
N ILE A 203 -59.36 37.31 110.30
CA ILE A 203 -60.13 36.20 110.89
C ILE A 203 -60.28 36.38 112.41
N GLN A 204 -59.22 36.75 113.12
CA GLN A 204 -59.27 36.93 114.58
C GLN A 204 -60.26 38.02 115.02
N LEU A 205 -60.42 39.09 114.22
CA LEU A 205 -61.42 40.12 114.48
C LEU A 205 -62.84 39.65 114.17
N LEU A 206 -63.04 38.91 113.07
CA LEU A 206 -64.35 38.37 112.71
C LEU A 206 -64.85 37.32 113.72
N GLU A 207 -63.96 36.48 114.26
CA GLU A 207 -64.31 35.48 115.28
C GLU A 207 -64.76 36.09 116.62
N LYS A 208 -64.27 37.29 116.94
CA LYS A 208 -64.70 38.07 118.13
C LYS A 208 -65.95 38.92 117.86
N GLY A 209 -66.44 38.88 116.62
CA GLY A 209 -67.55 39.68 116.13
C GLY A 209 -68.94 39.11 116.43
N ASN A 210 -69.97 39.81 115.96
CA ASN A 210 -71.36 39.33 116.00
C ASN A 210 -71.64 38.26 114.92
N ASP A 211 -72.83 37.64 114.93
CA ASP A 211 -73.19 36.58 113.97
C ASP A 211 -73.07 37.02 112.50
N ASN A 212 -73.36 38.29 112.19
CA ASN A 212 -73.23 38.84 110.84
C ASN A 212 -71.77 39.01 110.41
N GLU A 213 -70.87 39.33 111.35
CA GLU A 213 -69.42 39.41 111.12
C GLU A 213 -68.83 37.99 110.98
N GLN A 214 -69.26 37.04 111.80
CA GLN A 214 -68.85 35.63 111.69
C GLN A 214 -69.30 34.98 110.39
N ALA A 215 -70.43 35.41 109.81
CA ALA A 215 -70.91 34.95 108.50
C ALA A 215 -69.93 35.26 107.34
N LEU A 216 -68.99 36.21 107.52
CA LEU A 216 -67.95 36.52 106.53
C LEU A 216 -66.77 35.55 106.54
N ILE A 217 -66.56 34.83 107.66
CA ILE A 217 -65.41 33.94 107.85
C ILE A 217 -65.26 32.91 106.71
N PRO A 218 -66.32 32.21 106.25
CA PRO A 218 -66.22 31.27 105.13
C PRO A 218 -65.71 31.92 103.84
N HIS A 219 -66.18 33.12 103.51
CA HIS A 219 -65.77 33.85 102.29
C HIS A 219 -64.30 34.28 102.36
N VAL A 220 -63.87 34.79 103.52
CA VAL A 220 -62.47 35.21 103.74
C VAL A 220 -61.52 34.00 103.74
N LYS A 221 -61.94 32.88 104.33
CA LYS A 221 -61.21 31.60 104.27
C LYS A 221 -61.05 31.11 102.83
N GLN A 222 -62.16 31.07 102.07
CA GLN A 222 -62.16 30.65 100.68
C GLN A 222 -61.26 31.55 99.82
N TYR A 223 -61.30 32.87 100.05
CA TYR A 223 -60.44 33.83 99.36
C TYR A 223 -58.95 33.59 99.62
N ASN A 224 -58.56 33.30 100.88
CA ASN A 224 -57.18 32.93 101.21
C ASN A 224 -56.75 31.60 100.57
N GLU A 225 -57.61 30.58 100.60
CA GLU A 225 -57.33 29.30 99.93
C GLU A 225 -57.10 29.46 98.44
N LEU A 226 -57.96 30.26 97.77
CA LEU A 226 -57.81 30.58 96.35
C LEU A 226 -56.51 31.36 96.07
N PHE A 227 -56.11 32.31 96.94
CA PHE A 227 -54.84 33.02 96.79
C PHE A 227 -53.62 32.09 96.91
N LEU A 228 -53.66 31.16 97.86
CA LEU A 228 -52.60 30.16 98.00
C LEU A 228 -52.56 29.20 96.80
N GLN A 229 -53.73 28.80 96.27
CA GLN A 229 -53.83 28.00 95.05
C GLN A 229 -53.28 28.76 93.82
N LEU A 230 -53.55 30.07 93.71
CA LEU A 230 -53.01 30.93 92.66
C LEU A 230 -51.48 30.94 92.68
N ILE A 231 -50.88 31.16 93.87
CA ILE A 231 -49.42 31.16 94.03
C ILE A 231 -48.84 29.79 93.67
N GLN A 232 -49.47 28.71 94.14
CA GLN A 232 -49.02 27.34 93.81
C GLN A 232 -49.08 27.07 92.30
N THR A 233 -50.13 27.57 91.63
CA THR A 233 -50.27 27.47 90.17
C THR A 233 -49.17 28.26 89.45
N ASP A 234 -48.85 29.47 89.89
CA ASP A 234 -47.74 30.26 89.34
C ASP A 234 -46.38 29.55 89.54
N ILE A 235 -46.13 28.93 90.69
CA ILE A 235 -44.93 28.11 90.94
C ILE A 235 -44.87 26.93 89.96
N GLN A 236 -45.98 26.19 89.78
CA GLN A 236 -46.04 25.08 88.84
C GLN A 236 -45.81 25.50 87.38
N LEU A 237 -46.31 26.68 86.98
CA LEU A 237 -46.04 27.26 85.66
C LEU A 237 -44.56 27.62 85.45
N GLY A 238 -43.77 27.75 86.53
CA GLY A 238 -42.36 28.10 86.48
C GLY A 238 -42.12 29.58 86.75
N LEU A 239 -42.62 30.05 87.89
CA LEU A 239 -42.34 31.39 88.39
C LEU A 239 -40.84 31.61 88.70
N ALA A 240 -40.15 30.59 89.22
CA ALA A 240 -38.70 30.62 89.38
C ALA A 240 -38.00 30.10 88.12
N GLN A 241 -36.77 30.58 87.88
CA GLN A 241 -36.04 30.31 86.63
C GLN A 241 -35.60 28.85 86.45
N ASP A 242 -35.61 28.04 87.51
CA ASP A 242 -35.03 26.70 87.57
C ASP A 242 -36.05 25.59 87.88
N ASN A 243 -37.35 25.91 87.87
CA ASN A 243 -38.40 24.95 88.16
C ASN A 243 -39.70 25.20 87.37
N GLY A 244 -40.66 24.29 87.54
CA GLY A 244 -41.96 24.35 86.87
C GLY A 244 -41.92 23.99 85.38
N LEU A 245 -43.07 24.15 84.72
CA LEU A 245 -43.27 23.69 83.35
C LEU A 245 -42.42 24.46 82.34
N ARG A 246 -42.26 25.78 82.49
CA ARG A 246 -41.39 26.58 81.59
C ARG A 246 -39.94 26.09 81.58
N PHE A 247 -39.40 25.74 82.74
CA PHE A 247 -38.05 25.19 82.83
C PHE A 247 -37.97 23.80 82.18
N GLN A 248 -38.94 22.91 82.44
CA GLN A 248 -39.00 21.58 81.83
C GLN A 248 -39.11 21.66 80.30
N MET A 249 -39.95 22.55 79.79
CA MET A 249 -40.08 22.81 78.35
C MET A 249 -38.77 23.34 77.76
N GLY A 250 -38.13 24.31 78.43
CA GLY A 250 -36.82 24.83 78.02
C GLY A 250 -35.75 23.75 77.96
N LYS A 251 -35.70 22.85 78.95
CA LYS A 251 -34.79 21.69 78.95
C LYS A 251 -35.08 20.71 77.83
N THR A 252 -36.35 20.46 77.54
CA THR A 252 -36.76 19.57 76.44
C THR A 252 -36.31 20.16 75.09
N ILE A 253 -36.47 21.46 74.88
CA ILE A 253 -35.97 22.15 73.68
C ILE A 253 -34.44 22.08 73.58
N GLU A 254 -33.71 22.30 74.69
CA GLU A 254 -32.24 22.19 74.68
C GLU A 254 -31.77 20.79 74.23
N THR A 255 -32.46 19.72 74.65
CA THR A 255 -32.13 18.37 74.21
C THR A 255 -32.48 18.14 72.73
N ILE A 256 -33.65 18.60 72.28
CA ILE A 256 -34.05 18.55 70.85
C ILE A 256 -33.03 19.26 69.97
N GLU A 257 -32.65 20.50 70.33
CA GLU A 257 -31.67 21.29 69.58
C GLU A 257 -30.31 20.57 69.52
N SER A 258 -29.86 20.00 70.63
CA SER A 258 -28.62 19.23 70.73
C SER A 258 -28.65 17.97 69.84
N ASN A 259 -29.75 17.22 69.91
CA ASN A 259 -29.95 15.99 69.14
C ASN A 259 -30.01 16.27 67.63
N LEU A 260 -30.83 17.24 67.21
CA LEU A 260 -30.89 17.66 65.81
C LEU A 260 -29.53 18.17 65.31
N ALA A 261 -28.80 18.95 66.11
CA ALA A 261 -27.46 19.43 65.74
C ALA A 261 -26.45 18.27 65.56
N SER A 262 -26.50 17.27 66.44
CA SER A 262 -25.66 16.06 66.34
C SER A 262 -25.99 15.24 65.09
N ILE A 263 -27.28 15.02 64.82
CA ILE A 263 -27.76 14.32 63.62
C ILE A 263 -27.31 15.07 62.37
N THR A 264 -27.54 16.38 62.28
CA THR A 264 -27.09 17.24 61.18
C THR A 264 -25.60 17.09 60.95
N LYS A 265 -24.77 17.23 62.00
CA LYS A 265 -23.32 17.13 61.90
C LYS A 265 -22.86 15.75 61.42
N SER A 266 -23.52 14.69 61.86
CA SER A 266 -23.22 13.32 61.45
C SER A 266 -23.56 13.07 59.98
N VAL A 267 -24.74 13.53 59.54
CA VAL A 267 -25.21 13.44 58.15
C VAL A 267 -24.34 14.31 57.22
N GLU A 268 -24.01 15.54 57.60
CA GLU A 268 -23.12 16.41 56.81
C GLU A 268 -21.72 15.83 56.66
N LYS A 269 -21.16 15.26 57.74
CA LYS A 269 -19.83 14.62 57.71
C LYS A 269 -19.84 13.40 56.80
N ALA A 270 -20.90 12.58 56.87
CA ALA A 270 -21.08 11.43 55.99
C ALA A 270 -21.23 11.86 54.52
N SER A 271 -22.03 12.91 54.26
CA SER A 271 -22.21 13.49 52.94
C SER A 271 -20.91 14.02 52.34
N LYS A 272 -20.15 14.85 53.07
CA LYS A 272 -18.83 15.32 52.63
C LYS A 272 -17.87 14.17 52.33
N LYS A 273 -17.86 13.12 53.16
CA LYS A 273 -17.03 11.92 52.93
C LYS A 273 -17.48 11.17 51.67
N ASN A 274 -18.77 11.04 51.43
CA ASN A 274 -19.31 10.38 50.25
C ASN A 274 -19.00 11.18 48.98
N ILE A 275 -19.18 12.50 49.00
CA ILE A 275 -18.81 13.40 47.89
C ILE A 275 -17.31 13.27 47.56
N ASN A 276 -16.43 13.33 48.56
CA ASN A 276 -15.00 13.14 48.32
C ASN A 276 -14.68 11.77 47.73
N ARG A 277 -15.34 10.70 48.20
CA ARG A 277 -15.21 9.35 47.63
C ARG A 277 -15.69 9.31 46.18
N ILE A 278 -16.81 9.97 45.85
CA ILE A 278 -17.32 10.08 44.47
C ILE A 278 -16.30 10.82 43.59
N VAL A 279 -15.78 11.97 44.03
CA VAL A 279 -14.77 12.74 43.28
C VAL A 279 -13.51 11.90 43.01
N TRP A 280 -13.01 11.18 44.01
CA TRP A 280 -11.86 10.28 43.84
C TRP A 280 -12.15 9.11 42.91
N ASN A 281 -13.32 8.48 43.02
CA ASN A 281 -13.73 7.41 42.11
C ASN A 281 -13.84 7.91 40.66
N LEU A 282 -14.37 9.10 40.44
CA LEU A 282 -14.42 9.74 39.12
C LEU A 282 -13.02 9.99 38.57
N PHE A 283 -12.11 10.52 39.39
CA PHE A 283 -10.73 10.74 38.99
C PHE A 283 -10.03 9.44 38.58
N ILE A 284 -10.17 8.37 39.38
CA ILE A 284 -9.62 7.04 39.07
C ILE A 284 -10.21 6.49 37.78
N LEU A 285 -11.52 6.63 37.58
CA LEU A 285 -12.20 6.12 36.40
C LEU A 285 -11.78 6.87 35.12
N ILE A 286 -11.62 8.20 35.19
CA ILE A 286 -11.07 9.02 34.11
C ILE A 286 -9.62 8.64 33.80
N ALA A 287 -8.79 8.45 34.82
CA ALA A 287 -7.40 8.06 34.64
C ALA A 287 -7.31 6.67 33.98
N PHE A 288 -8.14 5.71 34.42
CA PHE A 288 -8.19 4.38 33.85
C PHE A 288 -8.69 4.37 32.40
N SER A 289 -9.77 5.10 32.09
CA SER A 289 -10.28 5.21 30.71
C SER A 289 -9.25 5.85 29.79
N SER A 290 -8.54 6.89 30.26
CA SER A 290 -7.46 7.55 29.53
C SER A 290 -6.31 6.58 29.25
N LEU A 291 -5.89 5.76 30.22
CA LEU A 291 -4.86 4.74 30.03
C LEU A 291 -5.27 3.68 28.99
N VAL A 292 -6.52 3.24 29.01
CA VAL A 292 -7.05 2.28 28.01
C VAL A 292 -7.03 2.92 26.61
N ILE A 293 -7.48 4.16 26.48
CA ILE A 293 -7.46 4.91 25.22
C ILE A 293 -6.02 5.06 24.70
N ILE A 294 -5.09 5.48 25.55
CA ILE A 294 -3.67 5.62 25.22
C ILE A 294 -3.07 4.28 24.80
N TYR A 295 -3.38 3.19 25.53
CA TYR A 295 -2.90 1.86 25.20
C TYR A 295 -3.39 1.41 23.81
N LEU A 296 -4.68 1.55 23.52
CA LEU A 296 -5.26 1.20 22.22
C LEU A 296 -4.64 2.05 21.10
N PHE A 297 -4.51 3.36 21.31
CA PHE A 297 -3.88 4.28 20.36
C PHE A 297 -2.45 3.85 20.04
N VAL A 298 -1.62 3.63 21.06
CA VAL A 298 -0.23 3.22 20.89
C VAL A 298 -0.12 1.86 20.22
N ARG A 299 -0.99 0.91 20.53
CA ARG A 299 -1.00 -0.43 19.90
C ARG A 299 -1.34 -0.37 18.42
N ILE A 300 -2.38 0.39 18.06
CA ILE A 300 -2.79 0.57 16.66
C ILE A 300 -1.73 1.34 15.88
N SER A 301 -1.23 2.46 16.44
CA SER A 301 -0.19 3.27 15.82
C SER A 301 1.07 2.46 15.52
N ARG A 302 1.59 1.69 16.49
CA ARG A 302 2.75 0.81 16.28
C ARG A 302 2.50 -0.24 15.20
N HIS A 303 1.30 -0.81 15.11
CA HIS A 303 0.96 -1.80 14.09
C HIS A 303 1.00 -1.20 12.68
N ILE A 304 0.38 -0.03 12.50
CA ILE A 304 0.33 0.68 11.22
C ILE A 304 1.73 1.14 10.81
N VAL A 305 2.44 1.85 11.69
CA VAL A 305 3.76 2.43 11.39
C VAL A 305 4.78 1.35 11.02
N ARG A 306 4.84 0.24 11.77
CA ARG A 306 5.77 -0.86 11.46
C ARG A 306 5.47 -1.47 10.10
N SER A 307 4.20 -1.76 9.82
CA SER A 307 3.85 -2.42 8.56
C SER A 307 4.08 -1.53 7.34
N ILE A 308 3.86 -0.21 7.46
CA ILE A 308 4.22 0.77 6.43
C ILE A 308 5.74 0.86 6.28
N SER A 309 6.50 0.80 7.38
CA SER A 309 7.97 0.80 7.32
C SER A 309 8.52 -0.43 6.60
N ASP A 310 7.93 -1.61 6.80
CA ASP A 310 8.34 -2.83 6.10
C ASP A 310 8.14 -2.68 4.58
N ILE A 311 6.96 -2.19 4.17
CA ILE A 311 6.64 -1.89 2.77
C ILE A 311 7.64 -0.88 2.20
N ARG A 312 7.90 0.22 2.91
CA ARG A 312 8.85 1.25 2.49
C ARG A 312 10.25 0.67 2.29
N ALA A 313 10.72 -0.16 3.23
CA ALA A 313 12.03 -0.78 3.14
C ALA A 313 12.13 -1.73 1.94
N HIS A 314 11.09 -2.53 1.68
CA HIS A 314 11.05 -3.45 0.55
C HIS A 314 11.04 -2.72 -0.80
N VAL A 315 10.22 -1.68 -0.93
CA VAL A 315 10.17 -0.84 -2.14
C VAL A 315 11.50 -0.11 -2.36
N ALA A 316 12.15 0.37 -1.30
CA ALA A 316 13.47 0.99 -1.42
C ALA A 316 14.52 0.00 -1.98
N ARG A 317 14.51 -1.25 -1.52
CA ARG A 317 15.39 -2.31 -2.04
C ARG A 317 15.12 -2.60 -3.52
N LEU A 318 13.84 -2.72 -3.90
CA LEU A 318 13.45 -2.85 -5.31
C LEU A 318 13.95 -1.67 -6.15
N GLY A 319 13.87 -0.45 -5.63
CA GLY A 319 14.37 0.77 -6.28
C GLY A 319 15.90 0.77 -6.49
N HIS A 320 16.65 0.04 -5.68
CA HIS A 320 18.09 -0.19 -5.84
C HIS A 320 18.43 -1.39 -6.74
N GLY A 321 17.43 -2.03 -7.35
CA GLY A 321 17.62 -3.21 -8.20
C GLY A 321 17.84 -4.51 -7.42
N GLU A 322 17.66 -4.51 -6.10
CA GLU A 322 17.64 -5.75 -5.32
C GLU A 322 16.29 -6.46 -5.48
N LEU A 323 16.31 -7.79 -5.56
CA LEU A 323 15.12 -8.63 -5.65
C LEU A 323 14.93 -9.42 -4.34
N PRO A 324 14.45 -8.76 -3.26
CA PRO A 324 14.27 -9.37 -1.95
C PRO A 324 13.31 -10.57 -1.95
N ASP A 325 13.35 -11.35 -0.86
CA ASP A 325 12.34 -12.38 -0.59
C ASP A 325 10.99 -11.78 -0.24
N GLU A 326 9.93 -12.55 -0.44
CA GLU A 326 8.56 -12.09 -0.25
C GLU A 326 8.30 -11.58 1.17
N ILE A 327 7.59 -10.46 1.27
CA ILE A 327 7.13 -9.93 2.56
C ILE A 327 6.09 -10.92 3.10
N PRO A 328 6.27 -11.50 4.30
CA PRO A 328 5.33 -12.45 4.84
C PRO A 328 3.98 -11.77 5.16
N ILE A 329 2.90 -12.40 4.71
CA ILE A 329 1.52 -11.93 4.86
C ILE A 329 0.82 -12.78 5.92
N TYR A 330 0.66 -12.22 7.12
CA TYR A 330 0.04 -12.92 8.25
C TYR A 330 -1.44 -12.57 8.46
N ASN A 331 -1.85 -11.38 8.02
CA ASN A 331 -3.20 -10.84 8.22
C ASN A 331 -3.88 -10.66 6.86
N ASN A 332 -5.20 -10.55 6.85
CA ASN A 332 -5.97 -10.18 5.66
C ASN A 332 -6.56 -8.77 5.83
N ASP A 333 -5.69 -7.76 5.85
CA ASP A 333 -6.03 -6.34 5.96
C ASP A 333 -5.60 -5.54 4.72
N GLU A 334 -5.88 -4.24 4.70
CA GLU A 334 -5.54 -3.37 3.58
C GLU A 334 -4.02 -3.34 3.32
N ILE A 335 -3.21 -3.50 4.37
CA ILE A 335 -1.75 -3.61 4.27
C ILE A 335 -1.33 -4.95 3.68
N ALA A 336 -2.03 -6.04 4.00
CA ALA A 336 -1.79 -7.34 3.41
C ALA A 336 -2.00 -7.32 1.89
N HIS A 337 -3.03 -6.62 1.41
CA HIS A 337 -3.22 -6.41 -0.02
C HIS A 337 -2.05 -5.64 -0.64
N MET A 338 -1.57 -4.56 0.00
CA MET A 338 -0.38 -3.84 -0.47
C MET A 338 0.88 -4.73 -0.50
N LYS A 339 1.10 -5.53 0.55
CA LYS A 339 2.21 -6.51 0.59
C LYS A 339 2.08 -7.55 -0.53
N GLY A 340 0.87 -8.04 -0.79
CA GLY A 340 0.57 -8.96 -1.88
C GLY A 340 0.94 -8.39 -3.25
N SER A 341 0.49 -7.17 -3.56
CA SER A 341 0.83 -6.50 -4.82
C SER A 341 2.34 -6.25 -4.96
N ILE A 342 3.04 -5.93 -3.86
CA ILE A 342 4.50 -5.76 -3.88
C ILE A 342 5.22 -7.09 -4.09
N ASN A 343 4.74 -8.19 -3.48
CA ASN A 343 5.30 -9.52 -3.70
C ASN A 343 5.10 -9.95 -5.16
N GLU A 344 3.92 -9.69 -5.74
CA GLU A 344 3.65 -9.96 -7.16
C GLU A 344 4.57 -9.16 -8.08
N LEU A 345 4.78 -7.86 -7.79
CA LEU A 345 5.75 -7.04 -8.51
C LEU A 345 7.18 -7.59 -8.38
N THR A 346 7.58 -8.00 -7.16
CA THR A 346 8.90 -8.59 -6.90
C THR A 346 9.10 -9.88 -7.70
N LYS A 347 8.07 -10.74 -7.75
CA LYS A 347 8.06 -11.98 -8.53
C LYS A 347 8.20 -11.68 -10.02
N ASN A 348 7.44 -10.72 -10.56
CA ASN A 348 7.54 -10.33 -11.97
C ASN A 348 8.93 -9.79 -12.31
N LEU A 349 9.55 -8.99 -11.43
CA LEU A 349 10.92 -8.51 -11.62
C LEU A 349 11.96 -9.65 -11.53
N LYS A 350 11.76 -10.66 -10.68
CA LYS A 350 12.57 -11.90 -10.68
C LYS A 350 12.45 -12.65 -12.00
N ASN A 351 11.24 -12.80 -12.53
CA ASN A 351 11.03 -13.38 -13.86
C ASN A 351 11.72 -12.55 -14.95
N THR A 352 11.68 -11.21 -14.88
CA THR A 352 12.42 -10.34 -15.81
C THR A 352 13.92 -10.56 -15.76
N ARG A 353 14.51 -10.68 -14.55
CA ARG A 353 15.93 -11.02 -14.40
C ARG A 353 16.24 -12.37 -15.04
N ASP A 354 15.44 -13.40 -14.75
CA ASP A 354 15.64 -14.76 -15.26
C ASP A 354 15.51 -14.82 -16.78
N PHE A 355 14.61 -14.00 -17.34
CA PHE A 355 14.48 -13.80 -18.78
C PHE A 355 15.72 -13.12 -19.37
N ALA A 356 16.20 -12.04 -18.76
CA ALA A 356 17.41 -11.35 -19.22
C ALA A 356 18.64 -12.26 -19.17
N GLU A 357 18.77 -13.11 -18.14
CA GLU A 357 19.83 -14.12 -18.02
C GLU A 357 19.70 -15.21 -19.09
N ALA A 358 18.48 -15.71 -19.35
CA ALA A 358 18.24 -16.68 -20.41
C ALA A 358 18.60 -16.14 -21.80
N VAL A 359 18.19 -14.91 -22.10
CA VAL A 359 18.51 -14.20 -23.34
C VAL A 359 20.02 -13.93 -23.44
N GLY A 360 20.67 -13.51 -22.35
CA GLY A 360 22.12 -13.27 -22.30
C GLY A 360 22.95 -14.53 -22.56
N ASN A 361 22.45 -15.70 -22.13
CA ASN A 361 23.06 -16.99 -22.40
C ASN A 361 22.70 -17.59 -23.78
N GLY A 362 22.03 -16.82 -24.64
CA GLY A 362 21.63 -17.27 -25.99
C GLY A 362 20.47 -18.27 -26.01
N ASN A 363 19.80 -18.49 -24.88
CA ASN A 363 18.63 -19.37 -24.80
C ASN A 363 17.34 -18.57 -25.06
N PHE A 364 17.03 -18.39 -26.34
CA PHE A 364 15.85 -17.65 -26.78
C PHE A 364 14.55 -18.49 -26.78
N GLU A 365 14.64 -19.79 -26.52
CA GLU A 365 13.47 -20.69 -26.54
C GLU A 365 12.81 -20.85 -25.17
N LYS A 366 13.52 -20.52 -24.09
CA LYS A 366 12.96 -20.61 -22.73
C LYS A 366 11.76 -19.66 -22.58
N SER A 367 10.58 -20.24 -22.33
CA SER A 367 9.38 -19.49 -22.03
C SER A 367 9.42 -19.00 -20.58
N VAL A 368 9.94 -17.80 -20.35
CA VAL A 368 9.83 -17.12 -19.06
C VAL A 368 8.66 -16.15 -19.12
N ASP A 369 7.69 -16.33 -18.24
CA ASP A 369 6.49 -15.51 -18.16
C ASP A 369 6.81 -14.19 -17.42
N VAL A 370 7.03 -13.12 -18.17
CA VAL A 370 7.41 -11.81 -17.65
C VAL A 370 6.18 -10.90 -17.68
N PHE A 371 5.65 -10.54 -16.50
CA PHE A 371 4.40 -9.78 -16.35
C PHE A 371 3.19 -10.40 -17.11
N GLY A 372 3.05 -11.73 -17.11
CA GLY A 372 1.97 -12.41 -17.84
C GLY A 372 2.11 -12.35 -19.37
N ASN A 373 3.26 -11.87 -19.89
CA ASN A 373 3.45 -11.44 -21.28
C ASN A 373 2.52 -10.31 -21.71
N GLU A 374 1.97 -9.56 -20.74
CA GLU A 374 1.07 -8.44 -20.95
C GLU A 374 1.71 -7.13 -20.47
N GLY A 375 1.01 -6.03 -20.72
CA GLY A 375 1.53 -4.68 -20.44
C GLY A 375 2.70 -4.28 -21.35
N ASP A 376 3.22 -3.07 -21.14
CA ASP A 376 4.21 -2.49 -22.03
C ASP A 376 5.56 -3.21 -21.94
N LEU A 377 6.00 -3.53 -20.71
CA LEU A 377 7.28 -4.18 -20.48
C LEU A 377 7.27 -5.66 -20.90
N GLY A 378 6.19 -6.39 -20.61
CA GLY A 378 6.04 -7.79 -21.03
C GLY A 378 6.08 -7.92 -22.55
N LYS A 379 5.29 -7.12 -23.27
CA LYS A 379 5.27 -7.10 -24.74
C LYS A 379 6.62 -6.73 -25.35
N ALA A 380 7.26 -5.67 -24.86
CA ALA A 380 8.55 -5.22 -25.38
C ALA A 380 9.64 -6.29 -25.21
N LEU A 381 9.67 -7.00 -24.08
CA LEU A 381 10.61 -8.09 -23.85
C LEU A 381 10.34 -9.30 -24.77
N VAL A 382 9.08 -9.66 -24.97
CA VAL A 382 8.69 -10.71 -25.94
C VAL A 382 9.12 -10.34 -27.36
N GLU A 383 8.90 -9.10 -27.80
CA GLU A 383 9.34 -8.60 -29.10
C GLU A 383 10.87 -8.62 -29.23
N MET A 384 11.60 -8.22 -28.19
CA MET A 384 13.06 -8.28 -28.17
C MET A 384 13.56 -9.71 -28.38
N ARG A 385 13.01 -10.69 -27.64
CA ARG A 385 13.36 -12.10 -27.82
C ARG A 385 13.07 -12.57 -29.24
N GLN A 386 11.92 -12.21 -29.81
CA GLN A 386 11.56 -12.61 -31.17
C GLN A 386 12.54 -12.06 -32.20
N LYS A 387 12.93 -10.78 -32.08
CA LYS A 387 13.96 -10.17 -32.95
C LYS A 387 15.32 -10.84 -32.78
N LEU A 388 15.73 -11.16 -31.54
CA LEU A 388 17.00 -11.84 -31.29
C LEU A 388 17.02 -13.26 -31.85
N LEU A 389 15.93 -14.01 -31.71
CA LEU A 389 15.77 -15.32 -32.32
C LEU A 389 15.90 -15.24 -33.85
N GLN A 390 15.23 -14.26 -34.47
CA GLN A 390 15.33 -14.01 -35.91
C GLN A 390 16.77 -13.70 -36.34
N VAL A 391 17.44 -12.75 -35.66
CA VAL A 391 18.83 -12.38 -35.96
C VAL A 391 19.79 -13.57 -35.79
N SER A 392 19.57 -14.42 -34.80
CA SER A 392 20.38 -15.63 -34.61
C SER A 392 20.21 -16.63 -35.76
N GLY A 393 18.99 -16.85 -36.24
CA GLY A 393 18.70 -17.74 -37.37
C GLY A 393 19.23 -17.19 -38.71
N ASP A 394 19.12 -15.89 -38.94
CA ASP A 394 19.63 -15.24 -40.16
C ASP A 394 21.17 -15.30 -40.22
N ARG A 395 21.83 -15.13 -39.06
CA ARG A 395 23.30 -15.20 -38.97
C ARG A 395 23.84 -16.61 -39.27
N GLU A 396 23.15 -17.66 -38.82
CA GLU A 396 23.54 -19.05 -39.13
C GLU A 396 23.49 -19.32 -40.65
N ARG A 397 22.44 -18.83 -41.33
CA ARG A 397 22.33 -18.96 -42.80
C ARG A 397 23.45 -18.21 -43.53
N GLN A 398 23.74 -16.97 -43.11
CA GLN A 398 24.82 -16.17 -43.71
C GLN A 398 26.22 -16.78 -43.51
N MET A 399 26.46 -17.46 -42.37
CA MET A 399 27.72 -18.16 -42.13
C MET A 399 27.93 -19.30 -43.14
N LYS A 400 26.92 -20.16 -43.34
CA LYS A 400 27.01 -21.29 -44.30
C LYS A 400 27.27 -20.82 -45.74
N GLU A 401 26.59 -19.76 -46.19
CA GLU A 401 26.86 -19.18 -47.52
C GLU A 401 28.28 -18.61 -47.65
N SER A 402 28.80 -18.01 -46.58
CA SER A 402 30.14 -17.43 -46.60
C SER A 402 31.23 -18.50 -46.63
N GLU A 403 31.03 -19.63 -45.95
CA GLU A 403 31.93 -20.79 -46.02
C GLU A 403 32.03 -21.34 -47.45
N HIS A 404 30.91 -21.50 -48.15
CA HIS A 404 30.90 -21.99 -49.54
C HIS A 404 31.65 -21.03 -50.49
N ARG A 405 31.48 -19.71 -50.31
CA ARG A 405 32.20 -18.70 -51.11
C ARG A 405 33.70 -18.72 -50.85
N LEU A 406 34.12 -18.82 -49.59
CA LEU A 406 35.55 -18.90 -49.23
C LEU A 406 36.19 -20.17 -49.83
N TRP A 407 35.49 -21.30 -49.75
CA TRP A 407 35.93 -22.55 -50.37
C TRP A 407 36.07 -22.41 -51.89
N ALA A 408 35.11 -21.81 -52.60
CA ALA A 408 35.21 -21.64 -54.05
C ALA A 408 36.39 -20.73 -54.45
N ASN A 409 36.58 -19.62 -53.73
CA ASN A 409 37.67 -18.67 -53.98
C ASN A 409 39.06 -19.30 -53.79
N GLU A 410 39.24 -20.11 -52.75
CA GLU A 410 40.46 -20.86 -52.51
C GLU A 410 40.75 -21.82 -53.68
N GLY A 411 39.72 -22.54 -54.14
CA GLY A 411 39.81 -23.43 -55.30
C GLY A 411 40.23 -22.73 -56.58
N PHE A 412 39.66 -21.55 -56.86
CA PHE A 412 40.02 -20.74 -58.03
C PHE A 412 41.48 -20.28 -57.94
N SER A 413 41.90 -19.80 -56.78
CA SER A 413 43.28 -19.35 -56.56
C SER A 413 44.29 -20.47 -56.84
N GLN A 414 44.02 -21.68 -56.34
CA GLN A 414 44.90 -22.83 -56.56
C GLN A 414 44.97 -23.28 -58.03
N LEU A 415 43.88 -23.14 -58.79
CA LEU A 415 43.85 -23.51 -60.21
C LEU A 415 44.44 -22.43 -61.12
N HIS A 416 44.19 -21.14 -60.84
CA HIS A 416 44.79 -20.02 -61.57
C HIS A 416 46.31 -20.05 -61.51
N ALA A 417 46.89 -20.46 -60.38
CA ALA A 417 48.33 -20.66 -60.25
C ALA A 417 48.90 -21.71 -61.24
N ILE A 418 48.11 -22.73 -61.60
CA ILE A 418 48.51 -23.76 -62.58
C ILE A 418 48.31 -23.23 -64.00
N LEU A 419 47.15 -22.63 -64.28
CA LEU A 419 46.78 -22.09 -65.59
C LEU A 419 47.73 -20.98 -66.07
N GLY A 420 48.25 -20.16 -65.16
CA GLY A 420 49.20 -19.07 -65.49
C GLY A 420 50.65 -19.49 -65.73
N SER A 421 51.02 -20.77 -65.58
CA SER A 421 52.42 -21.21 -65.72
C SER A 421 52.82 -21.46 -67.19
N ASN A 422 53.73 -20.65 -67.74
CA ASN A 422 54.29 -20.84 -69.09
C ASN A 422 55.30 -22.00 -69.10
N GLN A 423 54.87 -23.19 -69.52
CA GLN A 423 55.73 -24.38 -69.66
C GLN A 423 55.64 -24.94 -71.08
N GLN A 424 56.78 -25.36 -71.63
CA GLN A 424 56.90 -25.77 -73.04
C GLN A 424 56.34 -27.16 -73.36
N ASN A 425 55.97 -27.98 -72.37
CA ASN A 425 55.48 -29.34 -72.61
C ASN A 425 53.95 -29.44 -72.50
N ASN A 426 53.30 -29.93 -73.56
CA ASN A 426 51.85 -29.88 -73.70
C ASN A 426 51.10 -30.93 -72.90
N GLU A 427 51.63 -32.15 -72.79
CA GLU A 427 50.96 -33.25 -72.09
C GLU A 427 50.98 -33.08 -70.57
N ASP A 428 52.06 -32.53 -70.02
CA ASP A 428 52.20 -32.29 -68.58
C ASP A 428 51.24 -31.19 -68.07
N TYR A 429 50.91 -30.22 -68.93
CA TYR A 429 50.01 -29.12 -68.60
C TYR A 429 48.58 -29.60 -68.27
N TYR A 430 47.99 -30.42 -69.16
CA TYR A 430 46.63 -30.92 -69.00
C TYR A 430 46.50 -31.91 -67.83
N TYR A 431 47.52 -32.74 -67.60
CA TYR A 431 47.59 -33.63 -66.45
C TYR A 431 47.58 -32.87 -65.10
N ARG A 432 48.31 -31.75 -64.99
CA ARG A 432 48.35 -30.93 -63.76
C ARG A 432 47.01 -30.27 -63.45
N ILE A 433 46.27 -29.81 -64.46
CA ILE A 433 44.93 -29.25 -64.29
C ILE A 433 43.97 -30.31 -63.76
N ILE A 434 43.89 -31.45 -64.45
CA ILE A 434 42.91 -32.48 -64.10
C ILE A 434 43.24 -33.15 -62.75
N SER A 435 44.52 -33.38 -62.45
CA SER A 435 44.95 -33.91 -61.15
C SER A 435 44.61 -32.96 -60.00
N LYS A 436 44.79 -31.65 -60.18
CA LYS A 436 44.44 -30.66 -59.16
C LYS A 436 42.94 -30.59 -58.94
N LEU A 437 42.15 -30.62 -60.02
CA LEU A 437 40.69 -30.66 -59.96
C LEU A 437 40.19 -31.88 -59.21
N VAL A 438 40.72 -33.07 -59.54
CA VAL A 438 40.34 -34.32 -58.86
C VAL A 438 40.67 -34.26 -57.37
N LEU A 439 41.88 -33.81 -57.01
CA LEU A 439 42.29 -33.72 -55.60
C LEU A 439 41.51 -32.66 -54.81
N TYR A 440 41.21 -31.50 -55.41
CA TYR A 440 40.51 -30.40 -54.74
C TYR A 440 39.03 -30.72 -54.51
N LEU A 441 38.36 -31.26 -55.54
CA LEU A 441 36.97 -31.72 -55.46
C LEU A 441 36.83 -33.07 -54.76
N LYS A 442 37.96 -33.69 -54.38
CA LYS A 442 38.02 -35.03 -53.76
C LYS A 442 37.29 -36.09 -54.60
N THR A 443 37.33 -35.97 -55.92
CA THR A 443 36.79 -36.97 -56.83
C THR A 443 37.81 -38.10 -57.01
N ASN A 444 37.43 -39.15 -57.74
CA ASN A 444 38.26 -40.34 -57.84
C ASN A 444 39.00 -40.42 -59.18
N GLN A 445 38.41 -39.91 -60.24
CA GLN A 445 38.95 -39.99 -61.60
C GLN A 445 38.60 -38.75 -62.40
N GLY A 446 39.45 -38.38 -63.34
CA GLY A 446 39.19 -37.25 -64.22
C GLY A 446 39.93 -37.32 -65.54
N THR A 447 39.33 -36.76 -66.59
CA THR A 447 39.94 -36.60 -67.91
C THR A 447 39.63 -35.24 -68.49
N ILE A 448 40.56 -34.72 -69.30
CA ILE A 448 40.38 -33.52 -70.09
C ILE A 448 40.64 -33.83 -71.56
N MET A 449 39.68 -33.47 -72.40
CA MET A 449 39.73 -33.63 -73.85
C MET A 449 39.73 -32.25 -74.50
N VAL A 450 40.56 -32.07 -75.52
CA VAL A 450 40.72 -30.80 -76.25
C VAL A 450 40.26 -30.98 -77.67
N LEU A 451 39.56 -29.99 -78.21
CA LEU A 451 39.11 -30.01 -79.58
C LEU A 451 40.28 -29.68 -80.52
N GLU A 452 40.59 -30.61 -81.43
CA GLU A 452 41.56 -30.42 -82.51
C GLU A 452 40.87 -30.59 -83.87
N GLU A 453 41.37 -29.89 -84.88
CA GLU A 453 40.94 -30.05 -86.27
C GLU A 453 42.04 -30.75 -87.07
N ARG A 454 41.77 -31.97 -87.52
CA ARG A 454 42.68 -32.78 -88.35
C ARG A 454 41.98 -33.11 -89.66
N ASN A 455 42.59 -32.76 -90.80
CA ASN A 455 42.05 -33.03 -92.14
C ASN A 455 40.59 -32.56 -92.36
N GLY A 456 40.18 -31.45 -91.73
CA GLY A 456 38.82 -30.89 -91.83
C GLY A 456 37.76 -31.57 -90.94
N GLU A 457 38.12 -32.59 -90.15
CA GLU A 457 37.26 -33.16 -89.11
C GLU A 457 37.65 -32.61 -87.72
N LYS A 458 36.63 -32.23 -86.93
CA LYS A 458 36.78 -31.79 -85.53
C LYS A 458 36.70 -33.00 -84.59
N LEU A 459 37.78 -33.25 -83.85
CA LEU A 459 37.93 -34.41 -82.97
C LEU A 459 38.26 -33.95 -81.55
N LEU A 460 37.63 -34.57 -80.55
CA LEU A 460 38.00 -34.41 -79.14
C LEU A 460 39.11 -35.40 -78.83
N VAL A 461 40.31 -34.87 -78.57
CA VAL A 461 41.51 -35.64 -78.28
C VAL A 461 41.76 -35.60 -76.78
N GLN A 462 41.86 -36.76 -76.14
CA GLN A 462 42.21 -36.84 -74.72
C GLN A 462 43.65 -36.36 -74.49
N LYS A 463 43.82 -35.27 -73.73
CA LYS A 463 45.14 -34.64 -73.47
C LYS A 463 45.64 -34.80 -72.05
N GLY A 464 44.76 -35.07 -71.09
CA GLY A 464 45.16 -35.26 -69.69
C GLY A 464 44.22 -36.22 -68.99
N VAL A 465 44.78 -37.10 -68.16
CA VAL A 465 43.99 -38.11 -67.44
C VAL A 465 44.58 -38.39 -66.06
N TYR A 466 43.72 -38.51 -65.06
CA TYR A 466 44.10 -38.84 -63.68
C TYR A 466 43.37 -40.10 -63.20
N ALA A 467 44.12 -41.03 -62.62
CA ALA A 467 43.64 -42.32 -62.11
C ALA A 467 42.89 -43.17 -63.16
N TYR A 468 43.45 -43.30 -64.36
CA TYR A 468 42.95 -44.15 -65.45
C TYR A 468 43.92 -45.28 -65.77
N ASP A 469 43.41 -46.42 -66.22
CA ASP A 469 44.18 -47.65 -66.45
C ASP A 469 45.32 -47.41 -67.47
N ARG A 470 46.58 -47.63 -67.04
CA ARG A 470 47.78 -47.42 -67.86
C ARG A 470 47.92 -48.44 -69.01
N ASN A 471 47.13 -49.52 -69.04
CA ASN A 471 47.17 -50.52 -70.11
C ASN A 471 46.35 -50.15 -71.35
N ARG A 472 45.73 -48.96 -71.41
CA ARG A 472 44.98 -48.42 -72.57
C ARG A 472 45.44 -47.03 -72.99
N ILE A 473 46.75 -46.76 -72.98
CA ILE A 473 47.33 -45.52 -73.53
C ILE A 473 47.36 -45.64 -75.05
N SER A 474 46.22 -45.44 -75.68
CA SER A 474 46.11 -45.02 -77.07
C SER A 474 45.40 -43.68 -77.03
N GLU A 475 45.89 -42.65 -77.73
CA GLU A 475 45.20 -41.35 -77.83
C GLU A 475 43.74 -41.60 -78.21
N LYS A 476 42.83 -41.43 -77.24
CA LYS A 476 41.41 -41.66 -77.51
C LYS A 476 40.88 -40.42 -78.20
N GLU A 477 40.54 -40.59 -79.47
CA GLU A 477 39.89 -39.57 -80.29
C GLU A 477 38.39 -39.89 -80.36
N LEU A 478 37.55 -38.89 -80.13
CA LEU A 478 36.10 -39.02 -80.18
C LEU A 478 35.53 -37.99 -81.16
N LYS A 479 34.57 -38.41 -82.00
CA LYS A 479 33.83 -37.47 -82.84
C LYS A 479 32.80 -36.72 -82.03
N ILE A 480 32.52 -35.47 -82.41
CA ILE A 480 31.38 -34.72 -81.85
C ILE A 480 30.10 -35.52 -82.13
N GLY A 481 29.29 -35.74 -81.09
CA GLY A 481 28.08 -36.57 -81.15
C GLY A 481 28.25 -38.05 -80.75
N GLU A 482 29.47 -38.51 -80.45
CA GLU A 482 29.69 -39.87 -79.93
C GLU A 482 29.76 -39.92 -78.39
N GLY A 483 28.90 -40.75 -77.78
CA GLY A 483 28.86 -40.95 -76.33
C GLY A 483 28.39 -39.72 -75.53
N LEU A 484 28.48 -39.79 -74.19
CA LEU A 484 28.05 -38.69 -73.31
C LEU A 484 28.90 -37.42 -73.47
N ILE A 485 30.20 -37.58 -73.70
CA ILE A 485 31.12 -36.47 -73.99
C ILE A 485 30.71 -35.78 -75.30
N GLY A 486 30.38 -36.54 -76.35
CA GLY A 486 29.90 -36.00 -77.62
C GLY A 486 28.54 -35.31 -77.50
N ALA A 487 27.65 -35.80 -76.64
CA ALA A 487 26.37 -35.16 -76.34
C ALA A 487 26.58 -33.80 -75.64
N VAL A 488 27.45 -33.76 -74.61
CA VAL A 488 27.82 -32.49 -73.93
C VAL A 488 28.52 -31.52 -74.89
N ALA A 489 29.37 -32.02 -75.79
CA ALA A 489 29.99 -31.22 -76.84
C ALA A 489 28.96 -30.56 -77.77
N PHE A 490 27.89 -31.28 -78.09
CA PHE A 490 26.83 -30.82 -78.98
C PHE A 490 25.84 -29.88 -78.28
N GLU A 491 25.38 -30.25 -77.09
CA GLU A 491 24.38 -29.50 -76.30
C GLU A 491 24.99 -28.28 -75.60
N LYS A 492 26.31 -28.26 -75.39
CA LYS A 492 27.04 -27.20 -74.67
C LYS A 492 26.51 -26.96 -73.26
N GLN A 493 26.01 -28.01 -72.60
CA GLN A 493 25.48 -27.97 -71.24
C GLN A 493 26.19 -29.00 -70.36
N THR A 494 26.40 -28.64 -69.09
CA THR A 494 26.94 -29.55 -68.08
C THR A 494 25.99 -30.73 -67.87
N LEU A 495 26.52 -31.94 -67.97
CA LEU A 495 25.80 -33.16 -67.62
C LEU A 495 26.25 -33.62 -66.24
N TYR A 496 25.31 -33.74 -65.30
CA TYR A 496 25.56 -34.35 -64.00
C TYR A 496 24.64 -35.56 -63.79
N MET A 497 25.25 -36.72 -63.55
CA MET A 497 24.55 -37.99 -63.31
C MET A 497 24.95 -38.56 -61.96
N THR A 498 23.96 -38.97 -61.17
CA THR A 498 24.14 -39.58 -59.82
C THR A 498 23.99 -41.09 -59.82
N GLN A 499 23.65 -41.69 -60.96
CA GLN A 499 23.51 -43.14 -61.13
C GLN A 499 24.09 -43.56 -62.48
N LEU A 500 25.27 -44.18 -62.44
CA LEU A 500 25.90 -44.79 -63.60
C LEU A 500 25.54 -46.29 -63.71
N PRO A 501 25.40 -46.83 -64.94
CA PRO A 501 25.28 -48.27 -65.15
C PRO A 501 26.47 -49.05 -64.56
N ALA A 502 26.24 -50.29 -64.10
CA ALA A 502 27.31 -51.14 -63.58
C ALA A 502 28.39 -51.41 -64.66
N ASN A 503 29.67 -51.36 -64.27
CA ASN A 503 30.84 -51.50 -65.15
C ASN A 503 30.94 -50.44 -66.28
N TYR A 504 30.26 -49.29 -66.15
CA TYR A 504 30.39 -48.18 -67.11
C TYR A 504 31.81 -47.61 -67.13
N ILE A 505 32.40 -47.43 -65.95
CA ILE A 505 33.79 -47.01 -65.71
C ILE A 505 34.35 -47.84 -64.54
N ASN A 506 35.60 -48.30 -64.65
CA ASN A 506 36.28 -49.02 -63.57
C ASN A 506 37.47 -48.20 -63.07
N ILE A 507 37.51 -48.00 -61.75
CA ILE A 507 38.66 -47.44 -61.04
C ILE A 507 39.40 -48.61 -60.41
N THR A 508 40.63 -48.85 -60.86
CA THR A 508 41.44 -49.99 -60.43
C THR A 508 42.47 -49.57 -59.39
N SER A 509 42.68 -50.44 -58.42
CA SER A 509 43.71 -50.38 -57.39
C SER A 509 44.54 -51.66 -57.46
N GLY A 510 45.75 -51.64 -56.89
CA GLY A 510 46.54 -52.88 -56.70
C GLY A 510 45.85 -53.96 -55.85
N LEU A 511 44.72 -53.62 -55.21
CA LEU A 511 43.95 -54.51 -54.34
C LEU A 511 42.54 -54.86 -54.87
N GLY A 512 42.05 -54.23 -55.94
CA GLY A 512 40.70 -54.48 -56.47
C GLY A 512 40.19 -53.35 -57.36
N ASP A 513 38.98 -53.52 -57.91
CA ASP A 513 38.30 -52.55 -58.78
C ASP A 513 36.95 -52.12 -58.22
N ALA A 514 36.57 -50.85 -58.47
CA ALA A 514 35.28 -50.29 -58.07
C ALA A 514 34.76 -49.31 -59.14
N SER A 515 33.44 -49.27 -59.34
CA SER A 515 32.78 -48.33 -60.27
C SER A 515 32.25 -47.10 -59.52
N PRO A 516 32.56 -45.87 -59.97
CA PRO A 516 31.99 -44.66 -59.40
C PRO A 516 30.48 -44.60 -59.64
N THR A 517 29.76 -43.89 -58.77
CA THR A 517 28.31 -43.73 -58.86
C THR A 517 27.90 -42.40 -59.49
N ASN A 518 28.78 -41.40 -59.45
CA ASN A 518 28.51 -40.05 -59.93
C ASN A 518 29.48 -39.66 -61.06
N LEU A 519 28.95 -38.97 -62.07
CA LEU A 519 29.70 -38.43 -63.21
C LEU A 519 29.29 -36.99 -63.47
N VAL A 520 30.26 -36.10 -63.61
CA VAL A 520 30.03 -34.74 -64.10
C VAL A 520 30.88 -34.50 -65.33
N ILE A 521 30.25 -34.02 -66.39
CA ILE A 521 30.89 -33.67 -67.66
C ILE A 521 30.58 -32.21 -67.94
N VAL A 522 31.62 -31.40 -68.05
CA VAL A 522 31.52 -29.95 -68.22
C VAL A 522 32.19 -29.53 -69.53
N PRO A 523 31.48 -28.80 -70.41
CA PRO A 523 32.09 -28.25 -71.61
C PRO A 523 33.00 -27.06 -71.28
N CYS A 524 34.21 -27.07 -71.82
CA CYS A 524 35.14 -25.93 -71.77
C CYS A 524 34.85 -24.99 -72.94
N MET A 525 34.21 -23.86 -72.65
CA MET A 525 33.70 -22.91 -73.64
C MET A 525 34.29 -21.51 -73.48
N VAL A 526 34.54 -20.80 -74.59
CA VAL A 526 34.83 -19.36 -74.64
C VAL A 526 34.01 -18.73 -75.77
N GLU A 527 33.27 -17.66 -75.51
CA GLU A 527 32.48 -16.95 -76.54
C GLU A 527 31.62 -17.91 -77.41
N ASP A 528 30.94 -18.86 -76.77
CA ASP A 528 30.15 -19.94 -77.40
C ASP A 528 30.93 -20.95 -78.27
N GLU A 529 32.26 -20.87 -78.31
CA GLU A 529 33.14 -21.84 -78.96
C GLU A 529 33.54 -22.96 -78.00
N LEU A 530 33.32 -24.23 -78.39
CA LEU A 530 33.77 -25.41 -77.64
C LEU A 530 35.26 -25.64 -77.92
N LEU A 531 36.05 -25.66 -76.85
CA LEU A 531 37.50 -25.88 -76.92
C LEU A 531 37.94 -27.19 -76.28
N GLY A 532 37.10 -27.76 -75.42
CA GLY A 532 37.38 -29.03 -74.76
C GLY A 532 36.26 -29.47 -73.84
N ILE A 533 36.47 -30.58 -73.15
CA ILE A 533 35.55 -31.14 -72.16
C ILE A 533 36.37 -31.64 -70.97
N ILE A 534 35.86 -31.38 -69.76
CA ILE A 534 36.34 -32.00 -68.53
C ILE A 534 35.29 -33.01 -68.08
N GLU A 535 35.72 -34.22 -67.79
CA GLU A 535 34.88 -35.27 -67.21
C GLU A 535 35.49 -35.74 -65.89
N LEU A 536 34.71 -35.76 -64.82
CA LEU A 536 35.10 -36.22 -63.49
C LEU A 536 34.13 -37.28 -62.97
N ALA A 537 34.67 -38.35 -62.41
CA ALA A 537 33.89 -39.41 -61.77
C ALA A 537 34.18 -39.49 -60.26
N SER A 538 33.14 -39.72 -59.46
CA SER A 538 33.22 -39.73 -58.00
C SER A 538 32.33 -40.80 -57.35
N PHE A 539 32.77 -41.36 -56.23
CA PHE A 539 31.92 -42.16 -55.33
C PHE A 539 30.95 -41.30 -54.52
N THR A 540 31.23 -40.00 -54.36
CA THR A 540 30.41 -39.06 -53.58
C THR A 540 29.63 -38.12 -54.49
N ILE A 541 28.46 -37.70 -54.00
CA ILE A 541 27.58 -36.73 -54.68
C ILE A 541 28.30 -35.37 -54.74
N PHE A 542 28.21 -34.71 -55.90
CA PHE A 542 28.60 -33.32 -56.04
C PHE A 542 27.47 -32.42 -55.51
N GLU A 543 27.73 -31.68 -54.42
CA GLU A 543 26.83 -30.61 -53.99
C GLU A 543 26.76 -29.47 -55.02
N PRO A 544 25.65 -28.70 -55.10
CA PRO A 544 25.48 -27.65 -56.10
C PRO A 544 26.65 -26.67 -56.23
N PHE A 545 27.28 -26.29 -55.11
CA PHE A 545 28.42 -25.37 -55.12
C PHE A 545 29.69 -25.98 -55.76
N HIS A 546 29.84 -27.32 -55.77
CA HIS A 546 30.94 -28.00 -56.46
C HIS A 546 30.78 -27.93 -57.99
N ILE A 547 29.54 -28.04 -58.47
CA ILE A 547 29.22 -27.98 -59.91
C ILE A 547 29.42 -26.56 -60.42
N GLU A 548 28.88 -25.55 -59.71
CA GLU A 548 29.08 -24.13 -60.07
C GLU A 548 30.58 -23.76 -60.10
N PHE A 549 31.36 -24.28 -59.13
CA PHE A 549 32.81 -24.13 -59.14
C PHE A 549 33.46 -24.75 -60.39
N LEU A 550 33.11 -25.99 -60.73
CA LEU A 550 33.68 -26.70 -61.87
C LEU A 550 33.33 -26.04 -63.22
N GLU A 551 32.10 -25.54 -63.36
CA GLU A 551 31.66 -24.77 -64.54
C GLU A 551 32.48 -23.50 -64.73
N ARG A 552 32.72 -22.74 -63.67
CA ARG A 552 33.59 -21.56 -63.71
C ARG A 552 35.03 -21.91 -64.07
N VAL A 553 35.58 -22.96 -63.46
CA VAL A 553 36.93 -23.44 -63.81
C VAL A 553 36.99 -23.86 -65.28
N ALA A 554 35.96 -24.51 -65.81
CA ALA A 554 35.94 -24.96 -67.20
C ALA A 554 36.06 -23.80 -68.19
N VAL A 555 35.49 -22.62 -67.88
CA VAL A 555 35.65 -21.39 -68.66
C VAL A 555 37.11 -20.90 -68.64
N ASP A 556 37.76 -20.92 -67.47
CA ASP A 556 39.16 -20.52 -67.34
C ASP A 556 40.09 -21.49 -68.09
N VAL A 557 39.83 -22.79 -67.99
CA VAL A 557 40.55 -23.84 -68.73
C VAL A 557 40.39 -23.64 -70.23
N ALA A 558 39.17 -23.37 -70.70
CA ALA A 558 38.86 -23.09 -72.10
C ALA A 558 39.66 -21.89 -72.62
N SER A 559 39.67 -20.78 -71.87
CA SER A 559 40.43 -19.56 -72.21
C SER A 559 41.93 -19.84 -72.37
N ASN A 560 42.50 -20.67 -71.50
CA ASN A 560 43.90 -21.05 -71.60
C ASN A 560 44.19 -22.03 -72.75
N ILE A 561 43.25 -22.94 -73.06
CA ILE A 561 43.32 -23.78 -74.27
C ILE A 561 43.38 -22.89 -75.52
N LYS A 562 42.49 -21.90 -75.63
CA LYS A 562 42.46 -20.97 -76.78
C LYS A 562 43.77 -20.21 -76.91
N LYS A 563 44.26 -19.64 -75.80
CA LYS A 563 45.52 -18.91 -75.76
C LYS A 563 46.67 -19.77 -76.29
N LYS A 564 46.73 -21.03 -75.86
CA LYS A 564 47.76 -21.98 -76.27
C LYS A 564 47.69 -22.34 -77.77
N GLN A 565 46.49 -22.57 -78.30
CA GLN A 565 46.29 -22.80 -79.75
C GLN A 565 46.72 -21.59 -80.58
N ILE A 566 46.47 -20.36 -80.11
CA ILE A 566 46.92 -19.12 -80.76
C ILE A 566 48.45 -19.02 -80.73
N GLU A 567 49.10 -19.34 -79.60
CA GLU A 567 50.56 -19.34 -79.47
C GLU A 567 51.23 -20.34 -80.42
N GLU A 568 50.66 -21.56 -80.57
CA GLU A 568 51.13 -22.57 -81.51
C GLU A 568 50.98 -22.11 -82.97
N THR A 569 49.80 -21.62 -83.33
CA THR A 569 49.53 -21.10 -84.69
C THR A 569 50.46 -19.93 -85.03
N THR A 570 50.71 -19.04 -84.07
CA THR A 570 51.63 -17.90 -84.24
C THR A 570 53.07 -18.37 -84.44
N ARG A 571 53.53 -19.38 -83.70
CA ARG A 571 54.87 -19.95 -83.85
C ARG A 571 55.08 -20.56 -85.23
N ASP A 572 54.10 -21.30 -85.74
CA ASP A 572 54.15 -21.90 -87.07
C ASP A 572 54.12 -20.85 -88.19
N LEU A 573 53.30 -19.80 -88.04
CA LEU A 573 53.28 -18.68 -89.00
C LEU A 573 54.62 -17.93 -89.02
N LEU A 574 55.22 -17.68 -87.86
CA LEU A 574 56.53 -17.03 -87.76
C LEU A 574 57.63 -17.86 -88.44
N TYR A 575 57.61 -19.18 -88.23
CA TYR A 575 58.53 -20.10 -88.91
C TYR A 575 58.36 -20.06 -90.44
N LYS A 576 57.12 -20.11 -90.94
CA LYS A 576 56.83 -20.00 -92.39
C LYS A 576 57.25 -18.64 -92.96
N THR A 577 57.01 -17.55 -92.22
CA THR A 577 57.39 -16.19 -92.63
C THR A 577 58.91 -16.03 -92.70
N GLN A 578 59.66 -16.62 -91.75
CA GLN A 578 61.12 -16.61 -91.79
C GLN A 578 61.68 -17.35 -93.00
N ILE A 579 61.10 -18.51 -93.36
CA ILE A 579 61.51 -19.26 -94.56
C ILE A 579 61.21 -18.45 -95.83
N GLN A 580 60.00 -17.88 -95.94
CA GLN A 580 59.64 -17.05 -97.10
C GLN A 580 60.53 -15.81 -97.26
N ALA A 581 60.92 -15.16 -96.15
CA ALA A 581 61.85 -14.04 -96.19
C ALA A 581 63.22 -14.45 -96.72
N LYS A 582 63.68 -15.67 -96.40
CA LYS A 582 64.96 -16.21 -96.88
C LYS A 582 64.93 -16.54 -98.38
N GLU A 583 63.85 -17.14 -98.87
CA GLU A 583 63.66 -17.41 -100.31
C GLU A 583 63.57 -16.11 -101.14
N LEU A 584 62.94 -15.07 -100.61
CA LEU A 584 62.86 -13.76 -101.26
C LEU A 584 64.24 -13.09 -101.39
N ALA A 585 65.08 -13.17 -100.36
CA ALA A 585 66.43 -12.63 -100.40
C ALA A 585 67.32 -13.35 -101.44
N GLU A 586 67.17 -14.67 -101.59
CA GLU A 586 67.87 -15.45 -102.62
C GLU A 586 67.43 -15.06 -104.05
N LYS A 587 66.13 -14.84 -104.27
CA LYS A 587 65.63 -14.37 -105.58
C LYS A 587 66.05 -12.95 -105.95
N GLU A 588 66.24 -12.07 -104.97
CA GLU A 588 66.70 -10.71 -105.21
C GLU A 588 68.15 -10.68 -105.73
N GLU A 589 69.02 -11.52 -105.16
CA GLU A 589 70.43 -11.65 -105.60
C GLU A 589 70.53 -12.25 -107.01
N GLU A 590 69.69 -13.25 -107.33
CA GLU A 590 69.60 -13.87 -108.65
C GLU A 590 69.13 -12.87 -109.73
N MET A 591 68.16 -12.00 -109.40
CA MET A 591 67.76 -10.90 -110.29
C MET A 591 68.86 -9.86 -110.50
N ARG A 592 69.67 -9.54 -109.47
CA ARG A 592 70.79 -8.60 -109.63
C ARG A 592 71.83 -9.12 -110.62
N GLN A 593 72.17 -10.41 -110.54
CA GLN A 593 73.09 -11.05 -111.49
C GLN A 593 72.55 -11.04 -112.92
N ASN A 594 71.27 -11.39 -113.12
CA ASN A 594 70.63 -11.33 -114.44
C ASN A 594 70.60 -9.92 -115.03
N PHE A 595 70.43 -8.88 -114.19
CA PHE A 595 70.45 -7.50 -114.65
C PHE A 595 71.85 -7.06 -115.11
N GLU A 596 72.91 -7.46 -114.40
CA GLU A 596 74.30 -7.19 -114.80
C GLU A 596 74.66 -7.88 -116.14
N GLU A 597 74.25 -9.14 -116.35
CA GLU A 597 74.44 -9.84 -117.63
C GLU A 597 73.66 -9.21 -118.80
N LEU A 598 72.42 -8.78 -118.56
CA LEU A 598 71.60 -8.08 -119.55
C LEU A 598 72.26 -6.77 -119.98
N GLN A 599 72.78 -6.00 -119.03
CA GLN A 599 73.43 -4.73 -119.31
C GLN A 599 74.70 -4.91 -120.15
N ALA A 600 75.51 -5.93 -119.83
CA ALA A 600 76.69 -6.30 -120.63
C ALA A 600 76.30 -6.77 -122.05
N THR A 601 75.20 -7.52 -122.20
CA THR A 601 74.71 -7.98 -123.50
C THR A 601 74.24 -6.82 -124.38
N GLN A 602 73.58 -5.83 -123.77
CA GLN A 602 73.09 -4.65 -124.47
C GLN A 602 74.24 -3.80 -125.01
N GLU A 603 75.32 -3.65 -124.25
CA GLU A 603 76.54 -2.92 -124.65
C GLU A 603 77.26 -3.60 -125.83
N VAL A 604 77.26 -4.94 -125.89
CA VAL A 604 77.80 -5.71 -127.02
C VAL A 604 76.95 -5.54 -128.28
N LEU A 605 75.61 -5.53 -128.14
CA LEU A 605 74.70 -5.35 -129.27
C LEU A 605 74.81 -3.96 -129.89
N GLU A 606 74.93 -2.91 -129.08
CA GLU A 606 75.06 -1.54 -129.56
C GLU A 606 76.36 -1.33 -130.35
N ASN A 607 77.46 -1.99 -129.93
CA ASN A 607 78.70 -2.02 -130.69
C ASN A 607 78.55 -2.76 -132.03
N ARG A 608 77.82 -3.89 -132.05
CA ARG A 608 77.55 -4.67 -133.27
C ARG A 608 76.70 -3.90 -134.28
N GLU A 609 75.71 -3.16 -133.81
CA GLU A 609 74.82 -2.36 -134.64
C GLU A 609 75.58 -1.21 -135.32
N ASN A 610 76.47 -0.55 -134.59
CA ASN A 610 77.35 0.49 -135.13
C ASN A 610 78.31 -0.04 -136.20
N GLU A 611 78.79 -1.27 -136.05
CA GLU A 611 79.67 -1.93 -137.03
C GLU A 611 78.91 -2.27 -138.33
N LEU A 612 77.71 -2.86 -138.21
CA LEU A 612 76.83 -3.17 -139.34
C LEU A 612 76.41 -1.90 -140.11
N ASN A 613 76.12 -0.80 -139.42
CA ASN A 613 75.75 0.45 -140.06
C ASN A 613 76.89 1.04 -140.91
N ARG A 614 78.15 0.90 -140.49
CA ARG A 614 79.32 1.29 -141.31
C ARG A 614 79.44 0.43 -142.58
N GLU A 615 79.15 -0.86 -142.46
CA GLU A 615 79.21 -1.81 -143.58
C GLU A 615 78.10 -1.53 -144.62
N ILE A 616 76.89 -1.19 -144.16
CA ILE A 616 75.77 -0.75 -145.01
C ILE A 616 76.10 0.55 -145.75
N GLU A 617 76.69 1.54 -145.08
CA GLU A 617 77.14 2.79 -145.70
C GLU A 617 78.18 2.55 -146.80
N PHE A 618 79.17 1.69 -146.54
CA PHE A 618 80.19 1.31 -147.51
C PHE A 618 79.58 0.66 -148.77
N LEU A 619 78.70 -0.33 -148.58
CA LEU A 619 78.02 -1.01 -149.69
C LEU A 619 77.13 -0.07 -150.50
N LYS A 620 76.46 0.90 -149.86
CA LYS A 620 75.66 1.92 -150.57
C LYS A 620 76.51 2.80 -151.48
N GLN A 621 77.69 3.22 -151.03
CA GLN A 621 78.61 4.02 -151.86
C GLN A 621 79.14 3.22 -153.06
N GLU A 622 79.46 1.95 -152.86
CA GLU A 622 79.93 1.06 -153.93
C GLU A 622 78.84 0.79 -154.98
N ASN A 623 77.61 0.57 -154.54
CA ASN A 623 76.45 0.44 -155.43
C ASN A 623 76.17 1.72 -156.23
N HIS A 624 76.34 2.89 -155.61
CA HIS A 624 76.18 4.17 -156.29
C HIS A 624 77.27 4.39 -157.36
N LYS A 625 78.54 4.01 -157.09
CA LYS A 625 79.61 4.05 -158.10
C LYS A 625 79.32 3.14 -159.29
N LEU A 626 78.90 1.89 -159.03
CA LEU A 626 78.52 0.92 -160.08
C LEU A 626 77.38 1.42 -160.96
N LYS A 627 76.32 1.98 -160.37
CA LYS A 627 75.20 2.56 -161.14
C LYS A 627 75.62 3.72 -162.03
N THR A 628 76.58 4.54 -161.58
CA THR A 628 77.06 5.69 -162.35
C THR A 628 77.91 5.23 -163.55
N GLN A 629 78.67 4.14 -163.42
CA GLN A 629 79.40 3.53 -164.54
C GLN A 629 78.45 2.88 -165.58
N ILE A 630 77.38 2.22 -165.14
CA ILE A 630 76.40 1.60 -166.05
C ILE A 630 75.67 2.65 -166.90
N ASN A 631 75.32 3.80 -166.33
CA ASN A 631 74.64 4.88 -167.06
C ASN A 631 75.53 5.59 -168.10
N VAL A 632 76.86 5.48 -168.02
CA VAL A 632 77.78 6.09 -168.99
C VAL A 632 78.03 5.18 -170.20
N VAL A 633 77.88 3.85 -170.06
CA VAL A 633 78.10 2.89 -171.15
C VAL A 633 76.86 2.70 -172.03
N ALA A 634 75.65 2.96 -171.54
CA ALA A 634 74.41 2.79 -172.31
C ALA A 634 74.05 3.98 -173.24
N LEU A 635 74.89 5.02 -173.33
CA LEU A 635 74.68 6.21 -174.17
C LEU A 635 75.70 6.35 -175.33
N GLN A 636 76.40 5.27 -175.68
CA GLN A 636 77.14 5.10 -176.94
C GLN A 636 76.63 3.85 -177.64
#